data_AF-A0A935Q199-F1
#
_entry.id   AF-A0A935Q199-F1
#
_cell.length_a   1.000
_cell.length_b   1.000
_cell.length_c   1.000
_cell.angle_alpha   90.00
_cell.angle_beta   90.00
_cell.angle_gamma   90.00
#
_symmetry.space_group_name_H-M   'P 1'
#
loop_
_entity.id
_entity.type
_entity.pdbx_description
1 polymer ?
#
loop_
_entity_poly.entity_id
_entity_poly.type
_entity_poly.pdbx_seq_one_letter_code
_entity_poly.pdbx_strand_id
1 'polypeptide(L)'
;MGRWRPAAGRQRDFAGVWSDNLLARGLSRAFDVPVQAIPGDAGTLLAQATRGSRQLLVLDSLQSPVQYEDADAYRAGLLDLEARWFAPLQKALAAGKIQRLRLEASTAYAALTWDSDRRAQWQLWRRPQPLAATAQVLARGEQ
;
A
#
# COMPACT_ATOMS: atom_id res chain seq x y z
N MET A 1 -16.02 -2.22 34.80
CA MET A 1 -15.92 -2.02 33.33
C MET A 1 -14.58 -1.36 33.01
N GLY A 2 -13.58 -2.18 32.65
CA GLY A 2 -12.24 -1.68 32.33
C GLY A 2 -12.21 -1.00 30.97
N ARG A 3 -11.96 0.31 30.94
CA ARG A 3 -11.78 1.08 29.71
C ARG A 3 -10.48 0.59 29.07
N TRP A 4 -10.56 -0.10 27.94
CA TRP A 4 -9.37 -0.45 27.16
C TRP A 4 -8.62 0.85 26.81
N ARG A 5 -7.42 1.01 27.35
CA ARG A 5 -6.49 2.08 26.97
C ARG A 5 -5.40 1.42 26.14
N PRO A 6 -5.32 1.67 24.82
CA PRO A 6 -4.16 1.20 24.06
C PRO A 6 -2.90 1.80 24.68
N ALA A 7 -1.85 0.99 24.79
CA ALA A 7 -0.57 1.43 25.33
C ALA A 7 -0.09 2.68 24.59
N ALA A 8 0.12 3.76 25.34
CA ALA A 8 0.74 4.97 24.82
C ALA A 8 2.18 4.63 24.41
N GLY A 9 2.44 4.58 23.10
CA GLY A 9 3.77 4.22 22.62
C GLY A 9 3.87 3.88 21.13
N ARG A 10 3.54 4.81 20.24
CA ARG A 10 4.29 5.02 18.98
C ARG A 10 3.91 6.36 18.36
N GLN A 11 4.92 7.11 17.93
CA GLN A 11 4.82 8.42 17.27
C GLN A 11 3.75 8.43 16.18
N ARG A 12 3.12 9.59 15.96
CA ARG A 12 2.29 9.85 14.77
C ARG A 12 3.15 9.67 13.51
N ASP A 13 3.24 8.43 13.04
CA ASP A 13 4.06 8.07 11.88
C ASP A 13 3.42 8.53 10.57
N PHE A 14 2.08 8.63 10.53
CA PHE A 14 1.32 9.04 9.36
C PHE A 14 0.57 10.34 9.61
N ALA A 15 0.66 11.27 8.66
CA ALA A 15 -0.04 12.55 8.70
C ALA A 15 -1.48 12.47 8.17
N GLY A 16 -1.83 11.38 7.48
CA GLY A 16 -3.17 11.12 6.94
C GLY A 16 -3.34 9.67 6.48
N VAL A 17 -4.58 9.21 6.49
CA VAL A 17 -5.01 7.89 6.02
C VAL A 17 -6.05 8.06 4.91
N TRP A 18 -5.83 7.40 3.78
CA TRP A 18 -6.73 7.37 2.63
C TRP A 18 -7.33 5.97 2.55
N SER A 19 -8.62 5.84 2.88
CA SER A 19 -9.27 4.53 2.91
C SER A 19 -10.78 4.62 2.87
N ASP A 20 -11.41 3.69 2.16
CA ASP A 20 -12.85 3.41 2.25
C ASP A 20 -13.18 2.24 3.18
N ASN A 21 -12.15 1.55 3.67
CA ASN A 21 -12.27 0.46 4.61
C ASN A 21 -12.75 0.94 5.98
N LEU A 22 -13.82 0.34 6.51
CA LEU A 22 -14.42 0.74 7.78
C LEU A 22 -13.48 0.52 8.98
N LEU A 23 -12.68 -0.55 8.97
CA LEU A 23 -11.71 -0.84 10.02
C LEU A 23 -10.59 0.21 10.02
N ALA A 24 -10.04 0.52 8.85
CA ALA A 24 -9.01 1.55 8.73
C ALA A 24 -9.54 2.92 9.21
N ARG A 25 -10.74 3.32 8.79
CA ARG A 25 -11.41 4.54 9.26
C ARG A 25 -11.62 4.56 10.78
N GLY A 26 -12.06 3.45 11.36
CA GLY A 26 -12.25 3.31 12.80
C GLY A 26 -10.94 3.44 13.58
N LEU A 27 -9.88 2.79 13.10
CA LEU A 27 -8.55 2.87 13.71
C LEU A 27 -7.97 4.29 13.59
N SER A 28 -8.07 4.95 12.43
CA SER A 28 -7.62 6.34 12.28
C SER A 28 -8.27 7.26 13.30
N ARG A 29 -9.57 7.09 13.57
CA ARG A 29 -10.28 7.87 14.60
C ARG A 29 -9.80 7.55 16.02
N ALA A 30 -9.50 6.29 16.33
CA ALA A 30 -8.98 5.89 17.64
C ALA A 30 -7.57 6.44 17.92
N PHE A 31 -6.78 6.67 16.87
CA PHE A 31 -5.41 7.21 16.96
C PHE A 31 -5.31 8.71 16.63
N ASP A 32 -6.44 9.40 16.45
CA ASP A 32 -6.49 10.83 16.10
C ASP A 32 -5.64 11.18 14.85
N VAL A 33 -5.77 10.33 13.81
CA VAL A 33 -5.16 10.53 12.50
C VAL A 33 -6.26 10.93 11.51
N PRO A 34 -6.10 12.03 10.74
CA PRO A 34 -7.06 12.42 9.72
C PRO A 34 -7.30 11.30 8.71
N VAL A 35 -8.58 11.02 8.41
CA VAL A 35 -8.96 10.04 7.39
C VAL A 35 -9.71 10.72 6.25
N GLN A 36 -9.31 10.40 5.02
CA GLN A 36 -9.89 10.90 3.77
C GLN A 36 -10.41 9.74 2.90
N ALA A 37 -11.39 10.05 2.06
CA ALA A 37 -11.84 9.11 1.03
C ALA A 37 -10.75 8.90 -0.02
N ILE A 38 -10.68 7.70 -0.61
CA ILE A 38 -9.67 7.38 -1.61
C ILE A 38 -9.93 8.21 -2.87
N PRO A 39 -8.94 8.99 -3.37
CA PRO A 39 -9.11 9.74 -4.61
C PRO A 39 -9.09 8.80 -5.82
N GLY A 40 -9.48 9.29 -7.00
CA GLY A 40 -9.57 8.48 -8.21
C GLY A 40 -8.25 7.82 -8.63
N ASP A 41 -7.12 8.45 -8.33
CA ASP A 41 -5.79 7.99 -8.74
C ASP A 41 -4.67 8.56 -7.84
N ALA A 42 -3.46 8.02 -8.01
CA ALA A 42 -2.28 8.45 -7.27
C ALA A 42 -1.85 9.89 -7.55
N GLY A 43 -2.06 10.43 -8.75
CA GLY A 43 -1.73 11.82 -9.07
C GLY A 43 -2.57 12.79 -8.22
N THR A 44 -3.86 12.51 -8.13
CA THR A 44 -4.79 13.25 -7.28
C THR A 44 -4.43 13.11 -5.80
N LEU A 45 -4.04 11.91 -5.33
CA LEU A 45 -3.54 11.71 -3.98
C LEU A 45 -2.31 12.59 -3.70
N LEU A 46 -1.32 12.58 -4.59
CA LEU A 46 -0.09 13.35 -4.41
C LEU A 46 -0.31 14.87 -4.43
N ALA A 47 -1.36 15.33 -5.12
CA ALA A 47 -1.74 16.73 -5.15
C ALA A 47 -2.42 17.18 -3.83
N GLN A 48 -3.21 16.30 -3.20
CA GLN A 48 -3.95 16.60 -1.97
C GLN A 48 -3.14 16.30 -0.70
N ALA A 49 -2.21 15.34 -0.76
CA ALA A 49 -1.38 14.95 0.37
C ALA A 49 -0.49 16.09 0.86
N THR A 50 -0.38 16.22 2.19
CA THR A 50 0.55 17.17 2.81
C THR A 50 1.99 16.86 2.38
N ARG A 51 2.66 17.85 1.78
CA ARG A 51 4.05 17.69 1.30
C ARG A 51 5.00 17.35 2.45
N GLY A 52 5.99 16.49 2.16
CA GLY A 52 7.00 16.09 3.13
C GLY A 52 6.48 15.22 4.28
N SER A 53 5.24 14.76 4.20
CA SER A 53 4.63 13.91 5.21
C SER A 53 4.48 12.47 4.74
N ARG A 54 4.37 11.54 5.68
CA ARG A 54 4.08 10.13 5.38
C ARG A 54 2.57 9.94 5.36
N GLN A 55 2.06 9.32 4.29
CA GLN A 55 0.65 9.04 4.08
C GLN A 55 0.42 7.53 4.06
N LEU A 56 -0.72 7.07 4.56
CA LEU A 56 -1.14 5.68 4.46
C LEU A 56 -2.30 5.57 3.46
N LEU A 57 -2.18 4.73 2.45
CA LEU A 57 -3.24 4.41 1.50
C LEU A 57 -3.61 2.93 1.68
N VAL A 58 -4.90 2.66 1.90
CA VAL A 58 -5.42 1.30 2.04
C VAL A 58 -6.36 1.00 0.87
N LEU A 59 -5.96 0.07 0.02
CA LEU A 59 -6.72 -0.40 -1.15
C LEU A 59 -7.16 -1.84 -0.89
N ASP A 60 -8.47 -2.08 -0.87
CA ASP A 60 -9.07 -3.39 -0.57
C ASP A 60 -9.95 -3.93 -1.72
N SER A 61 -9.84 -3.33 -2.92
CA SER A 61 -10.63 -3.71 -4.09
C SER A 61 -10.47 -5.17 -4.54
N LEU A 62 -9.31 -5.79 -4.26
CA LEU A 62 -9.05 -7.19 -4.58
C LEU A 62 -9.63 -8.17 -3.56
N GLN A 63 -10.09 -7.71 -2.40
CA GLN A 63 -10.57 -8.58 -1.33
C GLN A 63 -11.81 -9.37 -1.75
N SER A 64 -12.79 -8.71 -2.37
CA SER A 64 -14.02 -9.37 -2.82
C SER A 64 -13.75 -10.43 -3.91
N PRO A 65 -13.02 -10.12 -5.01
CA PRO A 65 -12.68 -11.14 -6.01
C PRO A 65 -11.94 -12.36 -5.45
N VAL A 66 -11.04 -12.17 -4.48
CA VAL A 66 -10.35 -13.29 -3.80
C VAL A 66 -11.34 -14.14 -3.00
N GLN A 67 -12.26 -13.51 -2.26
CA GLN A 67 -13.22 -14.23 -1.42
C GLN A 67 -14.23 -15.05 -2.21
N TYR A 68 -14.59 -14.60 -3.42
CA TYR A 68 -15.54 -15.28 -4.31
C TYR A 68 -14.85 -16.12 -5.39
N GLU A 69 -13.52 -16.28 -5.31
CA GLU A 69 -12.71 -17.05 -6.28
C GLU A 69 -12.90 -16.61 -7.74
N ASP A 70 -13.20 -15.32 -7.94
CA ASP A 70 -13.43 -14.73 -9.25
C ASP A 70 -12.10 -14.26 -9.87
N ALA A 71 -11.47 -15.16 -10.64
CA ALA A 71 -10.18 -14.91 -11.26
C ALA A 71 -10.23 -13.76 -12.29
N ASP A 72 -11.34 -13.60 -13.01
CA ASP A 72 -11.48 -12.56 -14.03
C ASP A 72 -11.64 -11.18 -13.39
N ALA A 73 -12.50 -11.07 -12.38
CA ALA A 73 -12.64 -9.84 -11.60
C ALA A 73 -11.35 -9.50 -10.86
N TYR A 74 -10.63 -10.50 -10.35
CA TYR A 74 -9.33 -10.29 -9.70
C TYR A 74 -8.31 -9.71 -10.68
N ARG A 75 -8.18 -10.32 -11.87
CA ARG A 75 -7.27 -9.84 -12.91
C ARG A 75 -7.62 -8.42 -13.35
N ALA A 76 -8.90 -8.14 -13.58
CA ALA A 76 -9.37 -6.81 -13.96
C ALA A 76 -9.06 -5.77 -12.87
N GLY A 77 -9.35 -6.10 -11.60
CA GLY A 77 -9.04 -5.24 -10.46
C GLY A 77 -7.54 -4.98 -10.29
N LEU A 78 -6.70 -5.98 -10.54
CA LEU A 78 -5.24 -5.83 -10.44
C LEU A 78 -4.69 -4.90 -11.53
N LEU A 79 -5.21 -5.01 -12.77
CA LEU A 79 -4.84 -4.10 -13.86
C LEU A 79 -5.29 -2.66 -13.60
N ASP A 80 -6.47 -2.48 -13.00
CA ASP A 80 -6.95 -1.16 -12.57
C ASP A 80 -6.05 -0.56 -11.47
N LEU A 81 -5.65 -1.36 -10.48
CA LEU A 81 -4.69 -0.94 -9.45
C LEU A 81 -3.34 -0.54 -10.04
N GLU A 82 -2.82 -1.31 -11.00
CA GLU A 82 -1.58 -0.99 -11.69
C GLU A 82 -1.68 0.38 -12.40
N ALA A 83 -2.76 0.58 -13.16
CA ALA A 83 -2.96 1.79 -13.95
C ALA A 83 -3.15 3.05 -13.08
N ARG A 84 -3.95 2.96 -12.00
CA ARG A 84 -4.32 4.12 -11.17
C ARG A 84 -3.32 4.40 -10.05
N TRP A 85 -2.62 3.39 -9.56
CA TRP A 85 -1.80 3.50 -8.36
C TRP A 85 -0.34 3.13 -8.58
N PHE A 86 -0.04 1.89 -8.94
CA PHE A 86 1.35 1.41 -8.89
C PHE A 86 2.25 2.07 -9.94
N ALA A 87 1.84 2.09 -11.22
CA ALA A 87 2.63 2.72 -12.27
C ALA A 87 2.80 4.25 -12.06
N PRO A 88 1.76 5.02 -11.70
CA PRO A 88 1.93 6.44 -11.38
C PRO A 88 2.80 6.70 -10.14
N LEU A 89 2.68 5.90 -9.06
CA LEU A 89 3.51 6.06 -7.86
C LEU A 89 4.97 5.71 -8.15
N GLN A 90 5.23 4.70 -8.96
CA GLN A 90 6.58 4.37 -9.43
C GLN A 90 7.19 5.54 -10.22
N LYS A 91 6.42 6.14 -11.16
CA LYS A 91 6.83 7.34 -11.90
C LYS A 91 7.07 8.54 -10.97
N ALA A 92 6.24 8.72 -9.95
CA ALA A 92 6.41 9.77 -8.95
C ALA A 92 7.69 9.58 -8.12
N LEU A 93 8.02 8.34 -7.74
CA LEU A 93 9.26 7.99 -7.05
C LEU A 93 10.48 8.25 -7.96
N ALA A 94 10.38 7.91 -9.24
CA ALA A 94 11.44 8.13 -10.24
C ALA A 94 11.71 9.62 -10.45
N ALA A 95 10.64 10.42 -10.55
CA ALA A 95 10.72 11.87 -10.63
C ALA A 95 11.13 12.55 -9.32
N GLY A 96 11.23 11.80 -8.20
CA GLY A 96 11.55 12.33 -6.88
C GLY A 96 10.42 13.14 -6.23
N LYS A 97 9.18 13.04 -6.72
CA LYS A 97 7.99 13.65 -6.11
C LYS A 97 7.63 13.00 -4.78
N ILE A 98 7.96 11.71 -4.64
CA ILE A 98 7.96 10.99 -3.36
C ILE A 98 9.36 10.46 -3.10
N GLN A 99 9.73 10.36 -1.82
CA GLN A 99 11.08 9.95 -1.41
C GLN A 99 11.19 8.44 -1.18
N ARG A 100 10.11 7.84 -0.67
CA ARG A 100 10.00 6.42 -0.33
C ARG A 100 8.58 5.94 -0.57
N LEU A 101 8.45 4.73 -1.09
CA LEU A 101 7.20 4.00 -1.27
C LEU A 101 7.33 2.67 -0.54
N ARG A 102 6.40 2.40 0.39
CA ARG A 102 6.30 1.11 1.06
C ARG A 102 4.96 0.48 0.72
N LEU A 103 4.99 -0.68 0.09
CA LEU A 103 3.83 -1.50 -0.24
C LEU A 103 3.73 -2.63 0.79
N GLU A 104 2.52 -2.82 1.32
CA GLU A 104 2.19 -3.89 2.26
C GLU A 104 1.04 -4.67 1.63
N ALA A 105 1.30 -5.92 1.24
CA ALA A 105 0.28 -6.83 0.76
C ALA A 105 0.05 -7.92 1.81
N SER A 106 -1.05 -7.81 2.55
CA SER A 106 -1.46 -8.84 3.51
C SER A 106 -2.01 -10.03 2.75
N THR A 107 -1.27 -11.13 2.72
CA THR A 107 -1.74 -12.42 2.22
C THR A 107 -2.18 -13.31 3.38
N ALA A 108 -2.89 -14.40 3.10
CA ALA A 108 -3.31 -15.36 4.12
C ALA A 108 -2.15 -16.02 4.87
N TYR A 109 -0.93 -16.01 4.30
CA TYR A 109 0.23 -16.71 4.84
C TYR A 109 1.26 -15.75 5.46
N ALA A 110 1.38 -14.52 4.94
CA ALA A 110 2.28 -13.49 5.46
C ALA A 110 1.93 -12.09 4.91
N ALA A 111 2.43 -11.04 5.56
CA ALA A 111 2.48 -9.70 4.96
C ALA A 111 3.72 -9.59 4.07
N LEU A 112 3.53 -9.37 2.77
CA LEU A 112 4.61 -9.03 1.86
C LEU A 112 4.86 -7.53 1.95
N THR A 113 5.97 -7.17 2.58
CA THR A 113 6.46 -5.78 2.60
C THR A 113 7.46 -5.56 1.48
N TRP A 114 7.25 -4.51 0.69
CA TRP A 114 8.24 -3.98 -0.24
C TRP A 114 8.51 -2.52 0.09
N ASP A 115 9.77 -2.17 0.36
CA ASP A 115 10.19 -0.78 0.61
C ASP A 115 11.16 -0.36 -0.49
N SER A 116 10.87 0.77 -1.12
CA SER A 116 11.71 1.33 -2.17
C SER A 116 11.88 2.83 -1.96
N ASP A 117 13.11 3.27 -2.03
CA ASP A 117 13.49 4.67 -2.05
C ASP A 117 14.00 5.06 -3.45
N ARG A 118 14.21 6.37 -3.65
CA ARG A 118 14.76 6.88 -4.92
C ARG A 118 16.09 6.22 -5.32
N ARG A 119 16.88 5.74 -4.35
CA ARG A 119 18.18 5.10 -4.57
C ARG A 119 18.03 3.65 -5.01
N ALA A 120 17.01 2.93 -4.53
CA ALA A 120 16.67 1.59 -4.98
C ALA A 120 16.31 1.55 -6.48
N GLN A 121 15.81 2.65 -7.06
CA GLN A 121 15.56 2.73 -8.50
C GLN A 121 16.83 2.65 -9.36
N TRP A 122 18.00 2.95 -8.79
CA TRP A 122 19.26 2.80 -9.49
C TRP A 122 19.73 1.34 -9.52
N GLN A 123 19.07 0.41 -8.82
CA GLN A 123 19.35 -1.02 -8.91
C GLN A 123 18.94 -1.64 -10.27
N LEU A 124 18.98 -0.88 -11.38
CA LEU A 124 18.90 -1.36 -12.77
C LEU A 124 20.01 -2.38 -13.09
N TRP A 125 21.06 -2.44 -12.26
CA TRP A 125 22.09 -3.48 -12.30
C TRP A 125 21.66 -4.81 -11.64
N ARG A 126 20.52 -4.87 -10.93
CA ARG A 126 19.93 -6.15 -10.49
C ARG A 126 19.18 -6.75 -11.67
N ARG A 127 19.61 -7.93 -12.10
CA ARG A 127 18.93 -8.69 -13.15
C ARG A 127 17.45 -8.88 -12.77
N PRO A 128 16.50 -8.55 -13.65
CA PRO A 128 15.09 -8.83 -13.40
C PRO A 128 14.93 -10.34 -13.20
N GLN A 129 14.38 -10.74 -12.05
CA GLN A 129 14.07 -12.14 -11.78
C GLN A 129 12.84 -12.54 -12.60
N PRO A 130 12.84 -13.75 -13.19
CA PRO A 130 11.64 -14.29 -13.82
C PRO A 130 10.50 -14.35 -12.82
N LEU A 131 9.31 -13.95 -13.24
CA LEU A 131 8.11 -13.97 -12.39
C LEU A 131 7.87 -15.36 -11.76
N ALA A 132 8.17 -16.43 -12.52
CA ALA A 132 8.10 -17.81 -12.04
C ALA A 132 9.07 -18.11 -10.88
N ALA A 133 10.28 -17.54 -10.90
CA ALA A 133 11.24 -17.70 -9.81
C ALA A 133 10.74 -17.00 -8.54
N THR A 134 10.22 -15.78 -8.67
CA THR A 134 9.61 -15.04 -7.56
C THR A 134 8.39 -15.78 -7.00
N ALA A 135 7.51 -16.30 -7.86
CA ALA A 135 6.35 -17.09 -7.45
C ALA A 135 6.75 -18.37 -6.69
N GLN A 136 7.82 -19.04 -7.13
CA GLN A 136 8.34 -20.22 -6.43
C GLN A 136 8.93 -19.91 -5.06
N VAL A 137 9.64 -18.78 -4.91
CA VAL A 137 10.15 -18.33 -3.60
C VAL A 137 8.98 -17.99 -2.66
N LEU A 138 7.99 -17.24 -3.15
CA LEU A 138 6.79 -16.90 -2.37
C LEU A 138 5.99 -18.15 -1.96
N ALA A 139 5.88 -19.15 -2.83
CA ALA A 139 5.21 -20.42 -2.52
C ALA A 139 5.99 -21.27 -1.50
N ARG A 140 7.29 -21.06 -1.36
CA ARG A 140 8.15 -21.81 -0.42
C ARG A 140 8.19 -21.21 0.99
N GLY A 141 7.69 -19.99 1.18
CA GLY A 141 7.67 -19.29 2.47
C GLY A 141 9.05 -18.81 2.95
N GLU A 142 10.07 -18.83 2.09
CA GLU A 142 11.42 -18.38 2.42
C GLU A 142 11.53 -16.86 2.18
N GLN A 143 11.59 -16.08 3.27
CA GLN A 143 11.99 -14.67 3.28
C GLN A 143 13.40 -14.51 3.87
#